data_AF-A0A941QXC2-F1
#
_entry.id   AF-A0A941QXC2-F1
#
_cell.length_a   1.000
_cell.length_b   1.000
_cell.length_c   1.000
_cell.angle_alpha   90.00
_cell.angle_beta   90.00
_cell.angle_gamma   90.00
#
_symmetry.space_group_name_H-M   'P 1'
#
loop_
_entity.id
_entity.type
_entity.pdbx_description
1 polymer ?
#
loop_
_entity_poly.entity_id
_entity_poly.type
_entity_poly.pdbx_seq_one_letter_code
_entity_poly.pdbx_strand_id
1 'polypeptide(L)' 'MLNNEVDEKLSHLSLEQLNNLLEKVKQKTAEKKQAIKAASKAPPRTQNDIQKLAELQGLDLSGLMREISKRHP' A
#
# COMPACT_ATOMS: atom_id res chain seq x y z
N MET A 1 1.65 -19.21 2.08
CA MET A 1 0.43 -19.88 2.60
C MET A 1 -0.84 -19.01 2.52
N LEU A 2 -0.74 -17.68 2.31
CA LEU A 2 -1.90 -16.78 2.17
C LEU A 2 -2.84 -17.09 0.99
N ASN A 3 -2.35 -17.70 -0.09
CA ASN A 3 -3.16 -17.93 -1.30
C ASN A 3 -4.31 -18.91 -1.05
N ASN A 4 -4.12 -19.97 -0.26
CA ASN A 4 -5.14 -20.99 -0.04
C ASN A 4 -6.41 -20.44 0.63
N GLU A 5 -6.27 -19.59 1.66
CA GLU A 5 -7.44 -19.07 2.39
C GLU A 5 -8.26 -18.07 1.55
N VAL A 6 -7.57 -17.32 0.68
CA VAL A 6 -8.22 -16.39 -0.24
C VAL A 6 -8.93 -17.18 -1.34
N ASP A 7 -8.27 -18.16 -1.92
CA ASP A 7 -8.84 -19.00 -2.98
C ASP A 7 -10.06 -19.79 -2.48
N GLU A 8 -10.01 -20.32 -1.27
CA GLU A 8 -11.16 -20.97 -0.59
C GLU A 8 -12.34 -19.99 -0.45
N LYS A 9 -12.10 -18.77 0.06
CA LYS A 9 -13.18 -17.77 0.22
C LYS A 9 -13.74 -17.30 -1.13
N LEU A 10 -12.91 -17.19 -2.16
CA LEU A 10 -13.34 -16.79 -3.50
C LEU A 10 -14.11 -17.91 -4.21
N SER A 11 -13.79 -19.18 -3.94
CA SER A 11 -14.46 -20.33 -4.55
C SER A 11 -15.96 -20.45 -4.23
N HIS A 12 -16.41 -19.82 -3.15
CA HIS A 12 -17.82 -19.80 -2.73
C HIS A 12 -18.65 -18.70 -3.41
N LEU A 13 -18.02 -17.81 -4.18
CA LEU A 13 -18.69 -16.70 -4.85
C LEU A 13 -19.12 -17.06 -6.27
N SER A 14 -20.23 -16.47 -6.72
CA SER A 14 -20.65 -16.59 -8.12
C SER A 14 -19.72 -15.83 -9.07
N LEU A 15 -19.71 -16.19 -10.34
CA LEU A 15 -18.87 -15.55 -11.36
C LEU A 15 -19.15 -14.04 -11.46
N GLU A 16 -20.41 -13.62 -11.32
CA GLU A 16 -20.79 -12.21 -11.30
C GLU A 16 -20.26 -11.48 -10.05
N GLN A 17 -20.31 -12.12 -8.88
CA GLN A 17 -19.76 -11.57 -7.65
C GLN A 17 -18.23 -11.45 -7.71
N LEU A 18 -17.56 -12.43 -8.31
CA LEU A 18 -16.11 -12.41 -8.55
C LEU A 18 -15.72 -11.29 -9.50
N ASN A 19 -16.47 -11.09 -10.59
CA ASN A 19 -16.25 -9.98 -11.51
C ASN A 19 -16.44 -8.62 -10.83
N ASN A 20 -17.51 -8.47 -10.04
CA ASN A 20 -17.74 -7.25 -9.27
C ASN A 20 -16.64 -6.98 -8.24
N LEU A 21 -16.13 -8.03 -7.59
CA LEU A 21 -15.01 -7.92 -6.66
C LEU A 21 -13.73 -7.51 -7.40
N LEU A 22 -13.45 -8.12 -8.55
CA LEU A 22 -12.30 -7.80 -9.38
C LEU A 22 -12.30 -6.33 -9.82
N GLU A 23 -13.44 -5.81 -10.26
CA GLU A 23 -13.57 -4.39 -10.63
C GLU A 23 -13.32 -3.46 -9.44
N LYS A 24 -13.86 -3.78 -8.26
CA LYS A 24 -13.58 -3.01 -7.03
C LYS A 24 -12.10 -3.06 -6.64
N VAL A 25 -11.44 -4.21 -6.78
CA VAL A 25 -10.01 -4.36 -6.50
C VAL A 25 -9.18 -3.55 -7.49
N LYS A 26 -9.51 -3.56 -8.78
CA LYS A 26 -8.86 -2.73 -9.80
C LYS A 26 -9.01 -1.24 -9.49
N GLN A 27 -10.21 -0.79 -9.14
CA GLN A 27 -10.47 0.59 -8.74
C GLN A 27 -9.62 1.00 -7.53
N LYS A 28 -9.65 0.23 -6.44
CA LYS A 28 -8.81 0.49 -5.26
C LYS A 28 -7.31 0.51 -5.58
N THR A 29 -6.87 -0.38 -6.47
CA THR A 29 -5.46 -0.42 -6.89
C THR A 29 -5.09 0.82 -7.71
N ALA A 30 -5.99 1.27 -8.58
CA ALA A 30 -5.80 2.50 -9.36
C ALA A 30 -5.77 3.74 -8.46
N GLU A 31 -6.69 3.85 -7.50
CA GLU A 31 -6.73 4.92 -6.49
C GLU A 31 -5.44 4.96 -5.67
N LYS A 32 -4.99 3.80 -5.17
CA LYS A 32 -3.72 3.71 -4.41
C LYS A 32 -2.53 4.16 -5.27
N LYS A 33 -2.46 3.73 -6.53
CA LYS A 33 -1.40 4.17 -7.46
C LYS A 33 -1.46 5.67 -7.74
N GLN A 34 -2.64 6.26 -7.87
CA GLN A 34 -2.80 7.70 -8.06
C GLN A 34 -2.40 8.48 -6.80
N ALA A 35 -2.76 8.01 -5.61
CA ALA A 35 -2.35 8.61 -4.35
C ALA A 35 -0.82 8.62 -4.18
N ILE A 36 -0.16 7.49 -4.49
CA ILE A 36 1.30 7.41 -4.50
C ILE A 36 1.89 8.40 -5.50
N LYS A 37 1.39 8.43 -6.75
CA LYS A 37 1.86 9.36 -7.78
C LYS A 37 1.67 10.82 -7.37
N ALA A 38 0.55 11.17 -6.74
CA ALA A 38 0.28 12.52 -6.29
C ALA A 38 1.21 12.92 -5.14
N ALA A 39 1.40 12.02 -4.16
CA ALA A 39 2.31 12.23 -3.04
C ALA A 39 3.78 12.31 -3.48
N SER A 40 4.16 11.61 -4.56
CA SER A 40 5.54 11.61 -5.09
C SER A 40 5.84 12.76 -6.06
N LYS A 41 4.87 13.64 -6.38
CA LYS A 41 5.10 14.79 -7.29
C LYS A 41 6.05 15.84 -6.73
N ALA A 42 6.06 16.00 -5.41
CA ALA A 42 6.96 16.91 -4.72
C ALA A 42 7.87 16.09 -3.81
N PRO A 43 9.17 16.47 -3.69
CA PRO A 43 10.04 15.82 -2.72
C PRO A 43 9.48 16.04 -1.31
N PRO A 44 9.44 14.99 -0.46
CA PRO A 44 9.00 15.13 0.91
C PRO A 44 9.88 16.14 1.64
N ARG A 45 9.25 17.08 2.33
CA ARG A 45 9.95 18.19 3.00
C ARG A 45 10.22 17.92 4.46
N THR A 46 9.44 17.02 5.07
CA THR A 46 9.55 16.67 6.49
C THR A 46 9.73 15.17 6.68
N GLN A 47 10.26 14.76 7.84
CA GLN A 47 10.34 13.34 8.22
C GLN A 47 8.95 12.67 8.23
N ASN A 48 7.90 13.41 8.59
CA ASN A 48 6.53 12.92 8.55
C ASN A 48 6.07 12.63 7.11
N ASP A 49 6.46 13.46 6.15
CA ASP A 49 6.14 13.21 4.73
C ASP A 49 6.84 11.96 4.20
N ILE A 50 8.08 11.71 4.64
CA ILE A 50 8.85 10.50 4.32
C ILE A 50 8.14 9.26 4.87
N GLN A 51 7.71 9.31 6.13
CA GLN A 51 7.01 8.19 6.77
C GLN A 51 5.67 7.89 6.08
N LYS A 52 4.88 8.92 5.78
CA LYS A 52 3.61 8.76 5.04
C LYS A 52 3.82 8.19 3.63
N LEU A 53 4.85 8.64 2.92
CA LEU A 53 5.19 8.11 1.59
C LEU A 53 5.60 6.64 1.65
N ALA A 54 6.34 6.25 2.68
CA ALA A 54 6.72 4.87 2.91
C ALA A 54 5.51 3.98 3.21
N GLU A 55 4.63 4.42 4.11
CA GLU A 55 3.37 3.73 4.41
C GLU A 55 2.51 3.56 3.16
N LEU A 56 2.38 4.61 2.33
CA LEU A 56 1.65 4.54 1.05
C LEU A 56 2.24 3.52 0.08
N GLN A 57 3.57 3.37 0.07
CA GLN A 57 4.30 2.41 -0.76
C GLN A 57 4.42 1.02 -0.11
N GLY A 58 3.92 0.83 1.11
CA GLY A 58 4.06 -0.43 1.86
C GLY A 58 5.50 -0.72 2.29
N LEU A 59 6.33 0.31 2.40
CA LEU A 59 7.69 0.23 2.90
C LEU A 59 7.69 0.57 4.39
N ASP A 60 8.33 -0.26 5.20
CA ASP A 60 8.56 0.06 6.61
C ASP A 60 9.92 0.75 6.77
N LEU A 61 9.90 2.06 6.97
CA LEU A 61 11.09 2.88 7.23
C LEU A 61 11.39 3.06 8.72
N SER A 62 10.58 2.51 9.63
CA SER A 62 10.74 2.72 11.07
C SER A 62 12.12 2.31 11.58
N GLY A 63 12.65 1.19 11.07
CA GLY A 63 13.99 0.71 11.38
C GLY A 63 15.10 1.67 10.93
N LEU A 64 15.00 2.17 9.68
CA LEU A 64 15.97 3.07 9.08
C LEU A 64 15.97 4.44 9.78
N MET A 65 14.79 5.00 10.04
CA MET A 65 14.61 6.29 10.71
C MET A 65 15.19 6.27 12.13
N ARG A 66 14.96 5.19 12.88
CA ARG A 66 15.53 4.98 14.22
C ARG A 66 17.06 4.93 14.19
N GLU A 67 17.65 4.42 13.11
CA GLU A 67 19.10 4.37 12.96
C GLU A 67 19.69 5.75 12.62
N ILE A 68 19.03 6.52 11.75
CA ILE A 68 19.43 7.89 11.38
C ILE A 68 19.41 8.81 12.61
N SER A 69 18.34 8.77 13.42
CA SER A 69 18.24 9.56 14.65
C SER A 69 19.30 9.21 15.70
N LYS A 70 19.86 8.00 15.68
CA LYS A 70 20.96 7.61 16.57
C LYS A 70 22.33 8.11 16.09
N ARG A 71 22.51 8.25 14.76
CA ARG A 71 23.79 8.65 14.15
C ARG A 71 23.94 10.18 14.08
N HIS A 72 22.84 10.92 14.07
CA HIS A 72 22.81 12.39 14.08
C HIS A 72 21.93 12.90 15.24
N PRO A 73 22.49 13.07 16.45
CA PRO A 73 21.79 13.71 17.57
C PRO A 73 21.62 15.22 17.38
#